data_AF-A0A936AV63-F1
#
_entry.id   AF-A0A936AV63-F1
#
_cell.length_a   1.000
_cell.length_b   1.000
_cell.length_c   1.000
_cell.angle_alpha   90.00
_cell.angle_beta   90.00
_cell.angle_gamma   90.00
#
_symmetry.space_group_name_H-M   'P 1'
#
loop_
_entity.id
_entity.type
_entity.pdbx_description
1 polymer ?
#
loop_
_entity_poly.entity_id
_entity_poly.type
_entity_poly.pdbx_seq_one_letter_code
_entity_poly.pdbx_strand_id
1 'polypeptide(L)'
;MLKSNLYIKICFLLLITGTFIFSLPSCHDHDSENHNTAVTFRNPSENQIFNVGDTIQLRADVTADISLHGYEVHLHDINSNTFEVIVDKHTHNSKYTIEQNWIADKAGLKKIEIIVYVTHDGDKVSDFRNIEYK
;
A
#
# COMPACT_ATOMS: atom_id res chain seq x y z
N MET A 1 35.06 -73.52 6.22
CA MET A 1 33.81 -73.83 5.50
C MET A 1 32.64 -73.58 6.43
N LEU A 2 31.80 -72.56 6.17
CA LEU A 2 30.33 -72.60 6.30
C LEU A 2 29.73 -71.22 5.93
N LYS A 3 29.00 -71.22 4.80
CA LYS A 3 27.74 -70.52 4.49
C LYS A 3 27.69 -68.99 4.65
N SER A 4 27.85 -68.21 3.58
CA SER A 4 26.81 -67.85 2.58
C SER A 4 25.49 -67.42 3.21
N ASN A 5 25.13 -66.13 3.08
CA ASN A 5 23.91 -65.69 2.38
C ASN A 5 23.65 -64.19 2.57
N LEU A 6 24.19 -63.44 1.62
CA LEU A 6 24.10 -62.00 1.36
C LEU A 6 22.67 -61.53 0.95
N TYR A 7 21.62 -62.27 1.31
CA TYR A 7 20.24 -62.05 0.87
C TYR A 7 19.48 -60.96 1.64
N ILE A 8 20.13 -60.22 2.55
CA ILE A 8 19.50 -59.15 3.34
C ILE A 8 19.58 -57.77 2.66
N LYS A 9 20.19 -57.65 1.47
CA LYS A 9 20.38 -56.35 0.80
C LYS A 9 19.37 -56.00 -0.30
N ILE A 10 18.33 -56.81 -0.55
CA ILE A 10 17.48 -56.64 -1.75
C ILE A 10 15.99 -56.35 -1.44
N CYS A 11 15.54 -56.33 -0.18
CA CYS A 11 14.11 -56.10 0.13
C CYS A 11 13.73 -54.68 0.60
N PHE A 12 14.64 -53.71 0.60
CA PHE A 12 14.33 -52.31 0.96
C PHE A 12 14.43 -51.36 -0.24
N LEU A 13 14.04 -51.83 -1.43
CA LEU A 13 14.05 -51.06 -2.67
C LEU A 13 12.65 -50.94 -3.30
N LEU A 14 11.60 -50.89 -2.51
CA LEU A 14 10.22 -50.73 -3.02
C LEU A 14 9.34 -50.11 -1.92
N LEU A 15 9.27 -48.78 -1.86
CA LEU A 15 8.11 -47.97 -1.39
C LEU A 15 8.50 -46.50 -1.17
N ILE A 16 9.00 -45.83 -2.22
CA ILE A 16 9.01 -44.36 -2.28
C ILE A 16 8.36 -43.95 -3.59
N THR A 17 7.07 -44.28 -3.73
CA THR A 17 6.21 -43.61 -4.71
C THR A 17 5.82 -42.27 -4.08
N GLY A 18 6.64 -41.25 -4.34
CA GLY A 18 6.36 -39.88 -3.95
C GLY A 18 5.11 -39.39 -4.66
N THR A 19 4.01 -39.28 -3.92
CA THR A 19 2.88 -38.45 -4.27
C THR A 19 3.30 -37.00 -4.07
N PHE A 20 3.92 -36.43 -5.10
CA PHE A 20 4.15 -34.99 -5.22
C PHE A 20 2.79 -34.35 -5.49
N ILE A 21 2.08 -34.01 -4.40
CA ILE A 21 0.81 -33.28 -4.47
C ILE A 21 1.15 -31.87 -4.93
N PHE A 22 0.92 -31.60 -6.21
CA PHE A 22 0.92 -30.24 -6.76
C PHE A 22 -0.21 -29.47 -6.09
N SER A 23 0.13 -28.69 -5.06
CA SER A 23 -0.73 -27.62 -4.59
C SER A 23 -0.76 -26.55 -5.68
N LEU A 24 -1.82 -26.54 -6.48
CA LEU A 24 -2.12 -25.39 -7.33
C LEU A 24 -2.32 -24.20 -6.39
N PRO A 25 -1.63 -23.06 -6.58
CA PRO A 25 -2.05 -21.83 -5.92
C PRO A 25 -3.46 -21.53 -6.43
N SER A 26 -4.44 -21.54 -5.53
CA SER A 26 -5.77 -20.99 -5.79
C SER A 26 -5.59 -19.48 -5.93
N CYS A 27 -5.18 -19.05 -7.12
CA CYS A 27 -5.28 -17.66 -7.54
C CYS A 27 -6.79 -17.40 -7.67
N HIS A 28 -7.40 -16.85 -6.62
CA HIS A 28 -8.68 -16.18 -6.81
C HIS A 28 -8.35 -14.94 -7.63
N ASP A 29 -8.80 -14.91 -8.88
CA ASP A 29 -8.88 -13.67 -9.62
C ASP A 29 -9.90 -12.80 -8.87
N HIS A 30 -9.38 -11.87 -8.06
CA HIS A 30 -10.20 -10.82 -7.49
C HIS A 30 -10.53 -9.89 -8.65
N ASP A 31 -11.71 -10.07 -9.23
CA ASP A 31 -12.30 -9.05 -10.09
C ASP A 31 -12.39 -7.77 -9.24
N SER A 32 -11.49 -6.82 -9.46
CA SER A 32 -11.58 -5.51 -8.82
C SER A 32 -12.86 -4.87 -9.33
N GLU A 33 -13.90 -4.83 -8.50
CA GLU A 33 -15.07 -4.03 -8.81
C GLU A 33 -14.58 -2.59 -9.03
N ASN A 34 -14.81 -2.08 -10.24
CA ASN A 34 -14.32 -0.75 -10.60
C ASN A 34 -15.21 0.31 -9.93
N HIS A 35 -14.85 0.70 -8.72
CA HIS A 35 -15.51 1.75 -7.97
C HIS A 35 -15.00 3.13 -8.41
N ASN A 36 -15.92 4.05 -8.68
CA ASN A 36 -15.57 5.40 -9.10
C ASN A 36 -15.17 6.25 -7.89
N THR A 37 -13.89 6.17 -7.50
CA THR A 37 -13.29 6.97 -6.42
C THR A 37 -12.35 8.03 -6.98
N ALA A 38 -12.52 9.27 -6.52
CA ALA A 38 -11.70 10.40 -6.94
C ALA A 38 -11.18 11.20 -5.73
N VAL A 39 -9.92 11.62 -5.83
CA VAL A 39 -9.27 12.56 -4.90
C VAL A 39 -9.03 13.86 -5.66
N THR A 40 -9.43 15.00 -5.07
CA THR A 40 -9.25 16.32 -5.66
C THR A 40 -8.53 17.23 -4.68
N PHE A 41 -7.25 17.50 -4.93
CA PHE A 41 -6.50 18.49 -4.16
C PHE A 41 -7.06 19.90 -4.36
N ARG A 42 -7.25 20.63 -3.25
CA ARG A 42 -7.59 22.05 -3.21
C ARG A 42 -6.40 22.90 -2.78
N ASN A 43 -5.54 22.36 -1.91
CA ASN A 43 -4.32 22.97 -1.42
C ASN A 43 -3.41 21.85 -0.88
N PRO A 44 -2.08 21.86 -1.10
CA PRO A 44 -1.33 22.78 -1.97
C PRO A 44 -1.58 22.56 -3.46
N SER A 45 -1.19 23.55 -4.25
CA SER A 45 -1.06 23.39 -5.69
C SER A 45 0.15 22.53 -6.03
N GLU A 46 0.13 21.89 -7.21
CA GLU A 46 1.29 21.14 -7.69
C GLU A 46 2.52 22.06 -7.81
N ASN A 47 3.65 21.58 -7.31
CA ASN A 47 4.93 22.29 -7.22
C ASN A 47 4.89 23.59 -6.40
N GLN A 48 3.96 23.73 -5.46
CA GLN A 48 3.94 24.87 -4.55
C GLN A 48 5.19 24.88 -3.66
N ILE A 49 5.74 26.07 -3.46
CA ILE A 49 6.95 26.31 -2.67
C ILE A 49 6.55 26.93 -1.33
N PHE A 50 7.11 26.41 -0.25
CA PHE A 50 6.98 26.90 1.12
C PHE A 50 8.38 27.23 1.67
N ASN A 51 8.49 28.23 2.52
CA ASN A 51 9.72 28.42 3.30
C ASN A 51 9.71 27.47 4.49
N VAL A 52 10.88 27.03 4.93
CA VAL A 52 11.02 26.33 6.21
C VAL A 52 10.48 27.21 7.33
N GLY A 53 9.60 26.63 8.15
CA GLY A 53 8.82 27.30 9.19
C GLY A 53 7.39 27.66 8.79
N ASP A 54 7.05 27.65 7.49
CA ASP A 54 5.69 27.93 7.05
C ASP A 54 4.73 26.81 7.49
N THR A 55 3.48 27.19 7.80
CA THR A 55 2.41 26.22 8.00
C THR A 55 1.84 25.79 6.65
N ILE A 56 1.92 24.51 6.37
CA ILE A 56 1.32 23.89 5.22
C ILE A 56 -0.10 23.49 5.59
N GLN A 57 -1.05 23.86 4.74
CA GLN A 57 -2.45 23.47 4.88
C GLN A 57 -2.83 22.53 3.73
N LEU A 58 -2.95 21.24 4.02
CA LEU A 58 -3.54 20.29 3.09
C LEU A 58 -5.06 20.39 3.14
N ARG A 59 -5.66 20.56 1.97
CA ARG A 59 -7.10 20.39 1.76
C ARG A 59 -7.33 19.57 0.50
N ALA A 60 -8.05 18.46 0.62
CA ALA A 60 -8.47 17.65 -0.51
C ALA A 60 -9.89 17.12 -0.32
N ASP A 61 -10.66 17.04 -1.40
CA ASP A 61 -11.98 16.43 -1.40
C ASP A 61 -11.88 15.00 -1.92
N VAL A 62 -12.55 14.07 -1.24
CA VAL A 62 -12.68 12.67 -1.67
C VAL A 62 -14.14 12.38 -1.98
N THR A 63 -14.39 11.76 -3.12
CA THR A 63 -15.73 11.31 -3.53
C THR A 63 -15.69 9.91 -4.09
N ALA A 64 -16.66 9.08 -3.71
CA ALA A 64 -16.86 7.74 -4.21
C ALA A 64 -18.36 7.45 -4.44
N ASP A 65 -18.65 6.45 -5.27
CA ASP A 65 -19.98 5.87 -5.45
C ASP A 65 -20.36 4.84 -4.37
N ILE A 66 -19.36 4.35 -3.62
CA ILE A 66 -19.53 3.45 -2.47
C ILE A 66 -19.04 4.07 -1.16
N SER A 67 -19.28 3.38 -0.04
CA SER A 67 -18.64 3.70 1.23
C SER A 67 -17.16 3.31 1.17
N LEU A 68 -16.27 4.24 1.50
CA LEU A 68 -14.83 3.98 1.59
C LEU A 68 -14.48 3.34 2.94
N HIS A 69 -13.24 2.90 3.13
CA HIS A 69 -12.74 2.33 4.40
C HIS A 69 -11.73 3.18 5.14
N GLY A 70 -11.39 4.34 4.60
CA GLY A 70 -10.47 5.26 5.23
C GLY A 70 -9.54 5.91 4.24
N TYR A 71 -8.56 6.62 4.78
CA TYR A 71 -7.46 7.18 4.03
C TYR A 71 -6.24 7.38 4.89
N GLU A 72 -5.08 7.42 4.24
CA GLU A 72 -3.82 7.87 4.79
C GLU A 72 -3.31 9.08 4.01
N VAL A 73 -2.59 9.96 4.70
CA VAL A 73 -1.79 11.03 4.08
C VAL A 73 -0.33 10.78 4.43
N HIS A 74 0.49 10.58 3.41
CA HIS A 74 1.92 10.41 3.55
C HIS A 74 2.65 11.64 3.05
N LEU A 75 3.66 12.09 3.79
CA LEU A 75 4.61 13.08 3.35
C LEU A 75 5.95 12.39 3.06
N HIS A 76 6.32 12.30 1.80
CA HIS A 76 7.59 11.71 1.36
C HIS A 76 8.64 12.81 1.24
N ASP A 77 9.83 12.56 1.82
CA ASP A 77 11.06 13.31 1.52
C ASP A 77 11.78 12.61 0.37
N ILE A 78 11.81 13.27 -0.80
CA ILE A 78 12.38 12.70 -2.03
C ILE A 78 13.91 12.59 -1.91
N ASN A 79 14.55 13.49 -1.16
CA ASN A 79 15.99 13.51 -1.04
C ASN A 79 16.52 12.37 -0.16
N SER A 80 15.82 12.07 0.94
CA SER A 80 16.19 10.95 1.83
C SER A 80 15.48 9.64 1.52
N ASN A 81 14.51 9.63 0.59
CA ASN A 81 13.68 8.47 0.25
C ASN A 81 12.98 7.86 1.49
N THR A 82 12.49 8.74 2.37
CA THR A 82 11.74 8.38 3.59
C THR A 82 10.36 9.00 3.54
N PHE A 83 9.40 8.47 4.29
CA PHE A 83 8.09 9.09 4.43
C PHE A 83 7.63 9.12 5.88
N GLU A 84 6.73 10.05 6.16
CA GLU A 84 5.99 10.18 7.41
C GLU A 84 4.50 10.02 7.13
N VAL A 85 3.79 9.31 8.01
CA VAL A 85 2.32 9.26 7.99
C VAL A 85 1.79 10.45 8.78
N ILE A 86 1.21 11.42 8.07
CA ILE A 86 0.64 12.63 8.67
C ILE A 86 -0.71 12.31 9.33
N VAL A 87 -1.51 11.46 8.68
CA VAL A 87 -2.76 10.96 9.24
C VAL A 87 -3.07 9.58 8.68
N ASP A 88 -3.66 8.74 9.54
CA ASP A 88 -4.34 7.50 9.21
C ASP A 88 -5.75 7.60 9.81
N LYS A 89 -6.77 7.50 8.97
CA LYS A 89 -8.17 7.64 9.39
C LYS A 89 -9.03 6.57 8.76
N HIS A 90 -9.62 5.74 9.62
CA HIS A 90 -10.73 4.86 9.27
C HIS A 90 -12.06 5.65 9.17
N THR A 91 -12.78 5.48 8.07
CA THR A 91 -14.12 6.09 7.89
C THR A 91 -14.94 5.31 6.87
N HIS A 92 -16.26 5.25 7.07
CA HIS A 92 -17.23 4.59 6.19
C HIS A 92 -18.13 5.61 5.45
N ASN A 93 -17.51 6.67 4.94
CA ASN A 93 -18.21 7.72 4.21
C ASN A 93 -17.84 7.64 2.74
N SER A 94 -18.81 7.90 1.85
CA SER A 94 -18.56 8.01 0.40
C SER A 94 -18.03 9.38 -0.02
N LYS A 95 -18.17 10.40 0.84
CA LYS A 95 -17.68 11.77 0.60
C LYS A 95 -17.15 12.39 1.87
N TYR A 96 -15.99 13.03 1.79
CA TYR A 96 -15.41 13.79 2.89
C TYR A 96 -14.33 14.73 2.38
N THR A 97 -14.02 15.75 3.20
CA THR A 97 -12.85 16.62 2.98
C THR A 97 -11.76 16.23 3.97
N ILE A 98 -10.55 16.08 3.46
CA ILE A 98 -9.31 15.91 4.24
C ILE A 98 -8.76 17.30 4.50
N GLU A 99 -8.61 17.66 5.78
CA GLU A 99 -7.94 18.90 6.20
C GLU A 99 -6.86 18.55 7.22
N GLN A 100 -5.61 18.89 6.91
CA GLN A 100 -4.45 18.64 7.78
C GLN A 100 -3.52 19.86 7.74
N ASN A 101 -2.80 20.10 8.83
CA ASN A 101 -1.81 21.16 8.87
C ASN A 101 -0.54 20.67 9.55
N TRP A 102 0.62 21.05 9.03
CA TRP A 102 1.92 20.79 9.63
C TRP A 102 2.91 21.89 9.25
N ILE A 103 4.08 21.91 9.89
CA ILE A 103 5.13 22.90 9.62
C ILE A 103 6.11 22.34 8.59
N ALA A 104 6.52 23.18 7.63
CA ALA A 104 7.64 22.89 6.73
C ALA A 104 8.94 22.85 7.55
N ASP A 105 9.45 21.67 7.87
CA ASP A 105 10.51 21.49 8.87
C ASP A 105 11.93 21.52 8.28
N LYS A 106 12.13 20.86 7.14
CA LYS A 106 13.42 20.62 6.52
C LYS A 106 13.33 20.84 5.02
N ALA A 107 14.17 21.73 4.52
CA ALA A 107 14.28 22.06 3.10
C ALA A 107 14.47 20.80 2.24
N GLY A 108 13.85 20.81 1.06
CA GLY A 108 13.89 19.71 0.10
C GLY A 108 12.60 19.53 -0.68
N LEU A 109 12.69 18.70 -1.71
CA LEU A 109 11.53 18.28 -2.49
C LEU A 109 10.74 17.25 -1.68
N LYS A 110 9.43 17.47 -1.60
CA LYS A 110 8.50 16.59 -0.90
C LYS A 110 7.38 16.16 -1.84
N LYS A 111 6.78 15.01 -1.54
CA LYS A 111 5.56 14.53 -2.20
C LYS A 111 4.52 14.25 -1.13
N ILE A 112 3.38 14.94 -1.19
CA ILE A 112 2.19 14.59 -0.40
C ILE A 112 1.44 13.53 -1.20
N GLU A 113 1.25 12.35 -0.63
CA GLU A 113 0.45 11.27 -1.22
C GLU A 113 -0.78 11.03 -0.35
N ILE A 114 -1.96 11.05 -0.96
CA ILE A 114 -3.22 10.66 -0.32
C ILE A 114 -3.56 9.27 -0.83
N ILE A 115 -3.69 8.31 0.08
CA ILE A 115 -4.09 6.94 -0.22
C ILE A 115 -5.48 6.74 0.35
N VAL A 116 -6.47 6.44 -0.50
CA VAL A 116 -7.85 6.16 -0.10
C VAL A 116 -8.09 4.66 -0.19
N TYR A 117 -8.54 4.05 0.90
CA TYR A 117 -8.94 2.64 0.94
C TYR A 117 -10.37 2.50 0.47
N VAL A 118 -10.57 1.80 -0.63
CA VAL A 118 -11.85 1.64 -1.32
C VAL A 118 -12.61 0.43 -0.77
N THR A 119 -11.95 -0.72 -0.68
CA THR A 119 -12.53 -1.98 -0.16
C THR A 119 -11.74 -2.51 1.03
N HIS A 120 -12.34 -3.40 1.81
CA HIS A 120 -11.64 -4.14 2.87
C HIS A 120 -10.54 -5.07 2.35
N ASP A 121 -10.63 -5.44 1.07
CA ASP A 121 -9.74 -6.40 0.42
C ASP A 121 -8.44 -5.75 -0.10
N GLY A 122 -8.30 -4.43 0.10
CA GLY A 122 -7.07 -3.69 -0.15
C GLY A 122 -7.09 -2.85 -1.43
N ASP A 123 -8.21 -2.76 -2.13
CA ASP A 123 -8.34 -1.84 -3.26
C ASP A 123 -8.15 -0.41 -2.77
N LYS A 124 -7.30 0.33 -3.48
CA LYS A 124 -6.94 1.69 -3.12
C LYS A 124 -6.79 2.57 -4.34
N VAL A 125 -7.13 3.84 -4.16
CA VAL A 125 -6.83 4.90 -5.11
C VAL A 125 -5.87 5.86 -4.43
N SER A 126 -4.83 6.30 -5.13
CA SER A 126 -3.95 7.36 -4.66
C SER A 126 -3.83 8.49 -5.66
N ASP A 127 -3.68 9.71 -5.13
CA ASP A 127 -3.26 10.90 -5.86
C ASP A 127 -2.19 11.62 -5.03
N PHE A 128 -1.34 12.38 -5.69
CA PHE A 128 -0.23 13.05 -5.03
C PHE A 128 -0.01 14.47 -5.53
N ARG A 129 0.68 15.28 -4.71
CA ARG A 129 1.23 16.57 -5.11
C ARG A 129 2.69 16.68 -4.74
N ASN A 130 3.52 17.14 -5.67
CA ASN A 130 4.88 17.53 -5.35
C ASN A 130 4.88 18.95 -4.80
N ILE A 131 5.71 19.20 -3.80
CA ILE A 131 5.94 20.53 -3.20
C ILE A 131 7.42 20.67 -2.85
N GLU A 132 7.86 21.89 -2.56
CA GLU A 132 9.23 22.19 -2.17
C GLU A 132 9.26 23.00 -0.88
N TYR A 133 10.09 22.59 0.07
CA TYR A 133 10.43 23.40 1.24
C TYR A 133 11.78 24.08 0.98
N LYS A 134 11.85 25.40 1.11
CA LYS A 134 13.06 26.22 0.91
C LYS A 134 13.62 26.76 2.20
#